data_AF-A0A538SNQ3-F1
#
_entry.id   AF-A0A538SNQ3-F1
#
_cell.length_a   1.000
_cell.length_b   1.000
_cell.length_c   1.000
_cell.angle_alpha   90.00
_cell.angle_beta   90.00
_cell.angle_gamma   90.00
#
_symmetry.space_group_name_H-M   'P 1'
#
loop_
_entity.id
_entity.type
_entity.pdbx_description
1 polymer ?
#
loop_
_entity_poly.entity_id
_entity_poly.type
_entity_poly.pdbx_seq_one_letter_code
_entity_poly.pdbx_strand_id
1 'polypeptide(L)'
;MSRFDHRPRPLPRGLTLAALAAILAVTAMALSQCRQIDPLTGTGTDVKVLNPTLNAVSDCMHACNATFNTDHSAEVRLHDATLQGCGSDSDCIHAENTRHHNRQLEIVRAMQACKRNCHSTGPGAAGN
;
A
#
# COMPACT_ATOMS: atom_id res chain seq x y z
N MET A 1 22.80 -59.19 -15.95
CA MET A 1 22.35 -58.21 -14.94
C MET A 1 23.59 -57.58 -14.33
N SER A 2 24.05 -56.44 -14.86
CA SER A 2 25.28 -55.77 -14.40
C SER A 2 24.92 -54.66 -13.42
N ARG A 3 25.34 -54.79 -12.15
CA ARG A 3 25.17 -53.75 -11.13
C ARG A 3 26.33 -52.76 -11.25
N PHE A 4 26.03 -51.52 -11.62
CA PHE A 4 26.99 -50.43 -11.54
C PHE A 4 27.07 -49.95 -10.09
N ASP A 5 28.19 -50.25 -9.44
CA ASP A 5 28.51 -49.77 -8.11
C ASP A 5 28.95 -48.29 -8.21
N HIS A 6 28.07 -47.37 -7.82
CA HIS A 6 28.38 -45.95 -7.77
C HIS A 6 28.97 -45.59 -6.40
N ARG A 7 30.28 -45.76 -6.24
CA ARG A 7 31.01 -45.06 -5.16
C ARG A 7 31.13 -43.57 -5.51
N PRO A 8 30.53 -42.65 -4.73
CA PRO A 8 30.79 -41.23 -4.92
C PRO A 8 32.22 -40.91 -4.47
N ARG A 9 33.04 -40.41 -5.41
CA ARG A 9 34.35 -39.82 -5.08
C ARG A 9 34.12 -38.47 -4.38
N PRO A 10 34.78 -38.17 -3.25
CA PRO A 10 34.69 -36.85 -2.65
C PRO A 10 35.33 -35.82 -3.60
N LEU A 11 34.50 -34.88 -4.07
CA LEU A 11 34.92 -33.78 -4.93
C LEU A 11 35.86 -32.84 -4.16
N PRO A 12 37.00 -32.42 -4.75
CA PRO A 12 37.92 -31.50 -4.09
C PRO A 12 37.26 -30.11 -3.95
N ARG A 13 37.27 -29.57 -2.73
CA ARG A 13 36.71 -28.25 -2.32
C ARG A 13 37.15 -27.05 -3.19
N GLY A 14 38.19 -27.19 -3.99
CA GLY A 14 38.67 -26.15 -4.90
C GLY A 14 37.72 -25.89 -6.08
N LEU A 15 37.02 -26.92 -6.57
CA LEU A 15 36.15 -26.78 -7.74
C LEU A 15 34.85 -26.04 -7.41
N THR A 16 34.36 -26.19 -6.18
CA THR A 16 33.15 -25.50 -5.68
C THR A 16 33.35 -24.00 -5.49
N LEU A 17 34.58 -23.56 -5.18
CA LEU A 17 34.90 -22.14 -4.99
C LEU A 17 34.95 -21.37 -6.32
N ALA A 18 35.45 -22.00 -7.39
CA ALA A 18 35.49 -21.40 -8.72
C ALA A 18 34.09 -21.17 -9.31
N ALA A 19 33.15 -22.10 -9.07
CA ALA A 19 31.76 -21.97 -9.51
C ALA A 19 31.03 -20.81 -8.81
N LEU A 20 31.27 -20.59 -7.52
CA LEU A 20 30.69 -19.47 -6.76
C LEU A 20 31.18 -18.10 -7.26
N ALA A 21 32.47 -17.98 -7.60
CA ALA A 21 33.04 -16.74 -8.12
C ALA A 21 32.47 -16.36 -9.50
N ALA A 22 32.18 -17.34 -10.36
CA ALA A 22 31.59 -17.09 -11.67
C ALA A 22 30.14 -16.55 -11.58
N ILE A 23 29.35 -17.02 -10.61
CA ILE A 23 27.97 -16.55 -10.39
C ILE A 23 27.97 -15.09 -9.90
N LEU A 24 28.89 -14.74 -8.99
CA LEU A 24 29.05 -13.36 -8.50
C LEU A 24 29.39 -12.38 -9.63
N ALA A 25 30.27 -12.75 -10.55
CA ALA A 25 30.66 -11.90 -11.68
C ALA A 25 29.49 -11.62 -12.65
N VAL A 26 28.60 -12.59 -12.88
CA VAL A 26 27.41 -12.41 -13.74
C VAL A 26 26.37 -11.51 -13.06
N THR A 27 26.20 -11.60 -11.74
CA THR A 27 25.30 -10.69 -11.01
C THR A 27 25.76 -9.23 -11.04
N ALA A 28 27.07 -8.96 -11.01
CA ALA A 28 27.58 -7.59 -11.05
C ALA A 28 27.28 -6.89 -12.40
N MET A 29 27.25 -7.63 -13.51
CA MET A 29 26.92 -7.08 -14.83
C MET A 29 25.42 -6.87 -15.07
N ALA A 30 24.55 -7.49 -14.25
CA ALA A 30 23.11 -7.20 -14.26
C ALA A 30 22.78 -5.91 -13.50
N LEU A 31 23.59 -5.52 -12.49
CA LEU A 31 23.38 -4.27 -11.75
C LEU A 31 23.85 -3.02 -12.50
N SER A 32 24.75 -3.13 -13.49
CA SER A 32 25.21 -1.98 -14.28
C SER A 32 24.15 -1.46 -15.27
N GLN A 33 23.09 -2.23 -15.52
CA GLN A 33 21.91 -1.74 -16.28
C GLN A 33 20.87 -1.07 -15.38
N CYS A 34 21.11 -1.01 -14.06
CA CYS A 34 20.17 -0.46 -13.10
C CYS A 34 20.73 0.73 -12.32
N ARG A 35 21.53 1.63 -12.92
CA ARG A 35 21.69 3.01 -12.38
C ARG A 35 22.00 4.06 -13.44
N GLN A 36 20.99 4.85 -13.78
CA GLN A 36 21.09 6.31 -13.64
C GLN A 36 19.68 6.92 -13.60
N ILE A 37 19.10 6.99 -12.40
CA ILE A 37 18.10 8.02 -12.10
C ILE A 37 18.88 9.04 -11.28
N ASP A 38 19.38 10.05 -11.96
CA ASP A 38 19.97 11.24 -11.34
C ASP A 38 18.90 11.91 -10.48
N PRO A 39 19.08 12.07 -9.15
CA PRO A 39 18.13 12.76 -8.30
C PRO A 39 18.51 14.24 -8.23
N LEU A 40 18.61 14.93 -9.35
CA LEU A 40 18.79 16.38 -9.33
C LEU A 40 17.94 17.08 -10.39
N THR A 41 16.94 17.78 -9.86
CA THR A 41 16.32 18.98 -10.44
C THR A 41 15.25 18.73 -11.50
N GLY A 42 14.00 18.61 -11.07
CA GLY A 42 12.85 18.80 -11.95
C GLY A 42 11.59 18.10 -11.44
N THR A 43 10.89 18.76 -10.51
CA THR A 43 9.42 18.67 -10.27
C THR A 43 8.75 17.30 -10.40
N GLY A 44 8.27 16.77 -9.27
CA GLY A 44 7.56 15.49 -9.18
C GLY A 44 6.22 15.41 -9.93
N THR A 45 6.26 15.37 -11.26
CA THR A 45 5.07 15.27 -12.12
C THR A 45 5.12 14.12 -13.13
N ASP A 46 6.25 13.44 -13.32
CA ASP A 46 6.42 12.52 -14.45
C ASP A 46 6.04 11.05 -14.20
N VAL A 47 5.57 10.70 -13.00
CA VAL A 47 4.80 9.45 -12.83
C VAL A 47 3.40 9.59 -13.47
N LYS A 48 2.93 10.82 -13.65
CA LYS A 48 1.60 11.10 -14.22
C LYS A 48 1.48 10.69 -15.69
N VAL A 49 2.61 10.59 -16.40
CA VAL A 49 2.65 10.36 -17.85
C VAL A 49 2.89 8.89 -18.23
N LEU A 50 3.49 8.07 -17.35
CA LEU A 50 3.86 6.69 -17.70
C LEU A 50 2.68 5.69 -17.64
N ASN A 51 1.60 5.99 -16.94
CA ASN A 51 0.40 5.13 -16.89
C ASN A 51 -0.82 5.95 -16.43
N PRO A 52 -1.62 6.55 -17.34
CA PRO A 52 -2.79 7.35 -16.95
C PRO A 52 -3.78 6.55 -16.08
N THR A 53 -3.79 5.23 -16.21
CA THR A 53 -4.63 4.30 -15.45
C THR A 53 -4.24 4.19 -13.98
N LEU A 54 -2.94 4.11 -13.65
CA LEU A 54 -2.50 4.03 -12.24
C LEU A 54 -2.71 5.37 -11.52
N ASN A 55 -2.51 6.48 -12.22
CA ASN A 55 -2.68 7.82 -11.66
C ASN A 55 -4.15 8.08 -11.30
N ALA A 56 -5.09 7.71 -12.16
CA ALA A 56 -6.51 7.89 -11.88
C ALA A 56 -7.01 7.03 -10.71
N VAL A 57 -6.54 5.78 -10.58
CA VAL A 57 -6.88 4.93 -9.42
C VAL A 57 -6.28 5.50 -8.14
N SER A 58 -5.02 5.97 -8.18
CA SER A 58 -4.37 6.61 -7.04
C SER A 58 -5.08 7.90 -6.63
N ASP A 59 -5.42 8.78 -7.59
CA ASP A 59 -6.14 10.03 -7.33
C ASP A 59 -7.53 9.75 -6.75
N CYS A 60 -8.24 8.74 -7.25
CA CYS A 60 -9.52 8.30 -6.70
C CYS A 60 -9.38 7.80 -5.24
N MET A 61 -8.34 7.00 -4.96
CA MET A 61 -8.04 6.56 -3.59
C MET A 61 -7.74 7.72 -2.65
N HIS A 62 -6.97 8.70 -3.11
CA HIS A 62 -6.67 9.91 -2.36
C HIS A 62 -7.94 10.71 -2.07
N ALA A 63 -8.83 10.88 -3.05
CA ALA A 63 -10.11 11.55 -2.86
C ALA A 63 -10.98 10.82 -1.81
N CYS A 64 -11.11 9.49 -1.91
CA CYS A 64 -11.83 8.70 -0.91
C CYS A 64 -11.24 8.86 0.50
N ASN A 65 -9.91 8.90 0.62
CA ASN A 65 -9.24 9.06 1.90
C ASN A 65 -9.38 10.48 2.47
N ALA A 66 -9.41 11.49 1.59
CA ALA A 66 -9.68 12.86 1.98
C ALA A 66 -11.09 12.99 2.55
N THR A 67 -12.11 12.45 1.86
CA THR A 67 -13.49 12.43 2.37
C THR A 67 -13.58 11.68 3.70
N PHE A 68 -12.97 10.50 3.81
CA PHE A 68 -12.91 9.76 5.07
C PHE A 68 -12.33 10.60 6.21
N ASN A 69 -11.19 11.26 5.98
CA ASN A 69 -10.55 12.09 7.00
C ASN A 69 -11.42 13.30 7.40
N THR A 70 -12.08 13.94 6.44
CA THR A 70 -13.03 15.03 6.70
C THR A 70 -14.19 14.54 7.55
N ASP A 71 -14.84 13.44 7.18
CA ASP A 71 -16.00 12.91 7.90
C ASP A 71 -15.61 12.39 9.29
N HIS A 72 -14.47 11.68 9.38
CA HIS A 72 -13.94 11.17 10.64
C HIS A 72 -13.59 12.30 11.61
N SER A 73 -12.88 13.34 11.13
CA SER A 73 -12.53 14.49 11.97
C SER A 73 -13.76 15.30 12.39
N ALA A 74 -14.76 15.45 11.51
CA ALA A 74 -16.03 16.08 11.87
C ALA A 74 -16.77 15.29 12.94
N GLU A 75 -16.80 13.96 12.83
CA GLU A 75 -17.43 13.08 13.81
C GLU A 75 -16.73 13.09 15.16
N VAL A 76 -15.40 13.03 15.19
CA VAL A 76 -14.63 13.11 16.44
C VAL A 76 -14.87 14.45 17.15
N ARG A 77 -14.88 15.57 16.43
CA ARG A 77 -15.19 16.88 17.04
C ARG A 77 -16.61 16.94 17.61
N LEU A 78 -17.58 16.35 16.90
CA LEU A 78 -18.96 16.31 17.38
C LEU A 78 -19.07 15.42 18.62
N HIS A 79 -18.39 14.28 18.61
CA HIS A 79 -18.31 13.39 19.75
C HIS A 79 -17.73 14.09 20.99
N ASP A 80 -16.59 14.75 20.84
CA ASP A 80 -15.95 15.51 21.92
C ASP A 80 -16.86 16.63 22.45
N ALA A 81 -17.53 17.36 21.56
CA ALA A 81 -18.46 18.43 21.95
C ALA A 81 -19.69 17.89 22.69
N THR A 82 -20.24 16.76 22.25
CA THR A 82 -21.38 16.12 22.93
C THR A 82 -20.97 15.56 24.28
N LEU A 83 -19.78 14.95 24.39
CA LEU A 83 -19.25 14.46 25.67
C LEU A 83 -19.04 15.60 26.68
N GLN A 84 -18.54 16.76 26.22
CA GLN A 84 -18.46 17.96 27.05
C GLN A 84 -19.85 18.43 27.53
N GLY A 85 -20.87 18.35 26.66
CA GLY A 85 -22.26 18.66 27.00
C GLY A 85 -22.89 17.67 27.99
N CYS A 86 -22.51 16.39 27.93
CA CYS A 86 -22.99 15.36 28.87
C CYS A 86 -22.43 15.55 30.30
N GLY A 87 -21.27 16.17 30.45
CA GLY A 87 -20.62 16.35 31.75
C GLY A 87 -20.29 15.00 32.41
N SER A 88 -20.97 14.69 33.52
CA SER A 88 -20.79 13.44 34.29
C SER A 88 -21.97 12.47 34.17
N ASP A 89 -22.92 12.73 33.27
CA ASP A 89 -24.06 11.84 33.03
C ASP A 89 -23.61 10.58 32.29
N SER A 90 -23.61 9.43 32.98
CA SER A 90 -23.16 8.15 32.44
C SER A 90 -24.03 7.65 31.29
N ASP A 91 -25.33 7.90 31.33
CA ASP A 91 -26.27 7.42 30.32
C ASP A 91 -26.11 8.24 29.04
N CYS A 92 -25.90 9.55 29.17
CA CYS A 92 -25.55 10.44 28.07
C CYS A 92 -24.23 10.03 27.41
N ILE A 93 -23.18 9.81 28.21
CA ILE A 93 -21.86 9.37 27.70
C ILE A 93 -21.97 8.01 26.98
N HIS A 94 -22.71 7.05 27.55
CA HIS A 94 -22.89 5.74 26.93
C HIS A 94 -23.68 5.82 25.61
N ALA A 95 -24.76 6.61 25.58
CA ALA A 95 -25.54 6.84 24.37
C ALA A 95 -24.70 7.49 23.26
N GLU A 96 -23.91 8.51 23.62
CA GLU A 96 -23.01 9.19 22.69
C GLU A 96 -21.90 8.28 22.18
N ASN A 97 -21.26 7.48 23.04
CA ASN A 97 -20.28 6.47 22.62
C ASN A 97 -20.87 5.45 21.64
N THR A 98 -22.10 5.00 21.88
CA THR A 98 -22.80 4.07 20.98
C THR A 98 -23.07 4.72 19.63
N ARG A 99 -23.53 5.97 19.62
CA ARG A 99 -23.77 6.76 18.41
C ARG A 99 -22.48 7.00 17.63
N HIS A 100 -21.41 7.40 18.30
CA HIS A 100 -20.08 7.58 17.73
C HIS A 100 -19.56 6.29 17.08
N HIS A 101 -19.65 5.16 17.79
CA HIS A 101 -19.21 3.87 17.27
C HIS A 101 -19.96 3.47 15.99
N ASN A 102 -21.29 3.60 15.99
CA ASN A 102 -22.11 3.32 14.80
C ASN A 102 -21.73 4.23 13.64
N ARG A 103 -21.50 5.52 13.91
CA ARG A 103 -21.11 6.48 12.87
C ARG A 103 -19.72 6.20 12.31
N GLN A 104 -18.77 5.79 13.14
CA GLN A 104 -17.44 5.35 12.70
C GLN A 104 -17.51 4.15 11.76
N LEU A 105 -18.37 3.17 12.06
CA LEU A 105 -18.61 2.03 11.18
C LEU A 105 -19.18 2.46 9.82
N GLU A 106 -20.12 3.40 9.80
CA GLU A 106 -20.67 3.96 8.56
C GLU A 106 -19.59 4.66 7.72
N ILE A 107 -18.76 5.51 8.36
CA ILE A 107 -17.67 6.24 7.69
C ILE A 107 -16.65 5.26 7.08
N VAL A 108 -16.28 4.21 7.82
CA VAL A 108 -15.37 3.16 7.31
C VAL A 108 -16.00 2.39 6.15
N ARG A 109 -17.29 2.02 6.25
CA ARG A 109 -18.02 1.34 5.16
C ARG A 109 -18.11 2.21 3.91
N ALA A 110 -18.37 3.51 4.07
CA ALA A 110 -18.39 4.48 2.98
C ALA A 110 -17.02 4.59 2.31
N MET A 111 -15.94 4.67 3.08
CA MET A 111 -14.57 4.63 2.54
C MET A 111 -14.32 3.36 1.74
N GLN A 112 -14.65 2.18 2.29
CA GLN A 112 -14.45 0.92 1.58
C GLN A 112 -15.27 0.85 0.30
N ALA A 113 -16.51 1.33 0.30
CA ALA A 113 -17.35 1.41 -0.90
C ALA A 113 -16.72 2.33 -1.95
N CYS A 114 -16.23 3.50 -1.54
CA CYS A 114 -15.52 4.43 -2.41
C CYS A 114 -14.29 3.78 -3.04
N LYS A 115 -13.45 3.11 -2.23
CA LYS A 115 -12.25 2.42 -2.71
C LYS A 115 -12.58 1.26 -3.66
N ARG A 116 -13.65 0.49 -3.40
CA ARG A 116 -14.12 -0.55 -4.34
C ARG A 116 -14.53 0.05 -5.68
N ASN A 117 -15.23 1.18 -5.67
CA ASN A 117 -15.64 1.87 -6.89
C ASN A 117 -14.45 2.40 -7.69
N CYS A 118 -13.37 2.83 -7.01
CA CYS A 118 -12.12 3.22 -7.69
C CYS A 118 -11.44 2.06 -8.44
N HIS A 119 -11.60 0.81 -7.99
CA HIS A 119 -11.07 -0.37 -8.68
C HIS A 119 -11.97 -0.85 -9.82
N SER A 120 -13.29 -0.72 -9.67
CA SER A 120 -14.26 -1.18 -10.67
C SER A 120 -14.46 -0.19 -11.82
N THR A 121 -14.23 1.09 -11.56
CA THR A 121 -14.43 2.17 -12.51
C THR A 121 -13.06 2.70 -12.89
N GLY A 122 -12.51 2.20 -14.00
CA GLY A 122 -11.32 2.77 -14.62
C GLY A 122 -11.48 4.28 -14.95
N PRO A 123 -10.45 4.94 -15.49
CA PRO A 123 -10.24 6.40 -15.52
C PRO A 123 -11.23 7.27 -16.32
N GLY A 124 -12.48 6.85 -16.52
CA GLY A 124 -13.44 7.50 -17.42
C GLY A 124 -14.71 8.03 -16.76
N ALA A 125 -14.88 7.93 -15.44
CA ALA A 125 -16.15 8.29 -14.78
C ALA A 125 -16.14 9.62 -13.99
N ALA A 126 -15.00 10.32 -13.91
CA ALA A 126 -14.93 11.65 -13.31
C ALA A 126 -14.86 12.72 -14.41
N GLY A 127 -15.98 12.89 -15.10
CA GLY A 127 -16.18 13.96 -16.07
C GLY A 127 -17.66 14.28 -16.14
N ASN A 128 -18.13 15.08 -15.17
CA ASN A 128 -19.18 16.11 -15.27
C ASN A 128 -19.30 16.82 -13.92
#